data_AF-A0A957Q4B9-F1
#
_entry.id   AF-A0A957Q4B9-F1
#
_cell.length_a   1.000
_cell.length_b   1.000
_cell.length_c   1.000
_cell.angle_alpha   90.00
_cell.angle_beta   90.00
_cell.angle_gamma   90.00
#
_symmetry.space_group_name_H-M   'P 1'
#
loop_
_entity.id
_entity.type
_entity.pdbx_description
1 polymer ?
#
loop_
_entity_poly.entity_id
_entity_poly.type
_entity_poly.pdbx_seq_one_letter_code
_entity_poly.pdbx_strand_id
1 'polypeptide(L)'
;MATITAGMSSDTATYQGDWPPTQQPSIYHLPVYYAPAPQQPTYRNVLDGYAIPALIQIYTIASLILFAGGMLPLLMGNQEGELFAQSSTKVQYIFLAIYGISFICSLPYLRQILSIARQMHYLIALVLWVCVSALWSFAPEISLRRAIAIIGAAYFGLFFSVRYSLKEQLKLLAIAFGLIIILNYLFVYLWPEYGLMHSMQHVGSWKGIFRHKNLLSRISAFATCLVLLYAYNSPRTRGLAVIFALLAVVQVYYSNSLGGVLILLGLLAIIFPMRYVLPRLNSSSLALYLTALCYSVALSLFVAWNIETIIALINLDTATIIGRFEIWRIIWQSIKEVFWLGYGFNAFWLGWDGPARNVWLATTWSAPHAHNSLLDVWLELGIIGVTIFLVGFVNVFRKAVVYAQGAQNPANLLPLAFLVFFALSMLPESVILQSNDIYWVLYVAITASLLKVQQDAEGLAQ
;
A
#
# COMPACT_ATOMS: atom_id res chain seq x y z
N MET A 1 80.55 -17.68 53.74
CA MET A 1 80.71 -16.21 53.78
C MET A 1 79.60 -15.61 52.92
N ALA A 2 78.61 -14.88 53.44
CA ALA A 2 78.23 -14.63 54.83
C ALA A 2 76.70 -14.84 54.96
N THR A 3 76.19 -15.63 55.91
CA THR A 3 75.73 -15.22 57.27
C THR A 3 74.58 -14.18 57.20
N ILE A 4 73.36 -14.36 57.74
CA ILE A 4 72.97 -14.64 59.15
C ILE A 4 71.51 -15.20 59.26
N THR A 5 71.28 -16.10 60.23
CA THR A 5 70.04 -16.57 60.96
C THR A 5 68.62 -16.24 60.44
N ALA A 6 67.65 -17.18 60.39
CA ALA A 6 66.97 -17.92 61.49
C ALA A 6 66.18 -17.01 62.48
N GLY A 7 64.94 -17.33 62.91
CA GLY A 7 64.08 -18.48 62.54
C GLY A 7 62.67 -18.45 63.17
N MET A 8 61.90 -19.50 62.85
CA MET A 8 60.90 -20.22 63.68
C MET A 8 59.86 -19.49 64.56
N SER A 9 58.59 -19.59 64.13
CA SER A 9 57.42 -20.07 64.92
C SER A 9 56.25 -20.31 63.94
N SER A 10 55.77 -21.53 63.67
CA SER A 10 54.66 -22.19 64.41
C SER A 10 53.56 -21.18 64.79
N ASP A 11 52.37 -21.21 64.19
CA ASP A 11 51.40 -22.31 64.33
C ASP A 11 50.29 -22.31 63.25
N THR A 12 49.69 -23.50 63.03
CA THR A 12 48.29 -23.78 62.62
C THR A 12 47.60 -22.91 61.55
N ALA A 13 46.87 -23.40 60.53
CA ALA A 13 46.46 -24.73 60.04
C ALA A 13 45.66 -24.48 58.72
N THR A 14 45.24 -25.41 57.84
CA THR A 14 45.25 -26.89 57.76
C THR A 14 45.02 -27.30 56.29
N TYR A 15 45.11 -28.60 55.96
CA TYR A 15 44.48 -29.31 54.81
C TYR A 15 44.58 -28.66 53.39
N GLN A 16 45.36 -29.22 52.45
CA GLN A 16 44.96 -30.37 51.59
C GLN A 16 43.48 -30.30 51.16
N GLY A 17 43.10 -30.19 49.88
CA GLY A 17 43.88 -30.39 48.67
C GLY A 17 43.23 -31.46 47.79
N ASP A 18 41.97 -31.26 47.40
CA ASP A 18 41.23 -32.11 46.46
C ASP A 18 40.61 -31.24 45.35
N TRP A 19 40.81 -31.66 44.09
CA TRP A 19 40.27 -30.99 42.91
C TRP A 19 38.93 -31.60 42.48
N PRO A 20 37.96 -30.77 42.10
CA PRO A 20 37.06 -31.13 41.00
C PRO A 20 36.93 -29.95 39.99
N PRO A 21 36.12 -30.08 38.92
CA PRO A 21 36.62 -30.17 37.55
C PRO A 21 36.66 -28.82 36.81
N THR A 22 37.34 -28.83 35.65
CA THR A 22 37.47 -27.69 34.72
C THR A 22 36.13 -27.03 34.38
N GLN A 23 35.91 -25.81 34.87
CA GLN A 23 34.91 -24.90 34.34
C GLN A 23 35.52 -24.02 33.24
N GLN A 24 34.89 -24.00 32.07
CA GLN A 24 35.16 -22.95 31.08
C GLN A 24 34.72 -21.59 31.67
N PRO A 25 35.49 -20.51 31.48
CA PRO A 25 35.08 -19.20 31.98
C PRO A 25 33.82 -18.74 31.25
N SER A 26 32.76 -18.51 32.03
CA SER A 26 31.53 -17.89 31.54
C SER A 26 31.83 -16.47 31.04
N ILE A 27 31.63 -16.23 29.75
CA ILE A 27 31.71 -14.88 29.20
C ILE A 27 30.53 -14.08 29.78
N TYR A 28 30.85 -13.12 30.66
CA TYR A 28 29.87 -12.24 31.26
C TYR A 28 29.05 -11.52 30.18
N HIS A 29 27.73 -11.72 30.20
CA HIS A 29 26.80 -10.86 29.47
C HIS A 29 26.82 -9.46 30.09
N LEU A 30 27.69 -8.59 29.60
CA LEU A 30 27.62 -7.17 29.89
C LEU A 30 26.31 -6.61 29.31
N PRO A 31 25.45 -5.95 30.12
CA PRO A 31 24.26 -5.30 29.59
C PRO A 31 24.67 -4.12 28.72
N VAL A 32 24.31 -4.16 27.44
CA VAL A 32 24.43 -3.02 26.54
C VAL A 32 23.46 -1.94 27.03
N TYR A 33 23.98 -0.99 27.80
CA TYR A 33 23.26 0.22 28.16
C TYR A 33 23.01 1.02 26.87
N TYR A 34 21.77 0.96 26.37
CA TYR A 34 21.29 1.91 25.39
C TYR A 34 21.29 3.30 26.03
N ALA A 35 22.33 4.08 25.75
CA ALA A 35 22.28 5.51 26.01
C ALA A 35 21.05 6.10 25.28
N PRO A 36 20.24 6.95 25.93
CA PRO A 36 19.14 7.61 25.24
C PRO A 36 19.71 8.42 24.09
N ALA A 37 19.14 8.23 22.89
CA ALA A 37 19.65 8.86 21.68
C ALA A 37 19.77 10.39 21.86
N PRO A 38 20.89 11.01 21.44
CA PRO A 38 21.03 12.45 21.52
C PRO A 38 19.89 13.09 20.74
N GLN A 39 19.17 14.03 21.39
CA GLN A 39 18.09 14.75 20.76
C GLN A 39 18.66 15.64 19.66
N GLN A 40 18.66 15.15 18.42
CA GLN A 40 18.84 16.02 17.27
C GLN A 40 17.81 17.16 17.35
N PRO A 41 18.20 18.42 17.10
CA PRO A 41 17.27 19.54 17.09
C PRO A 41 16.30 19.35 15.92
N THR A 42 15.17 18.70 16.20
CA THR A 42 14.09 18.58 15.21
C THR A 42 13.61 19.98 14.85
N TYR A 43 13.52 20.25 13.54
CA TYR A 43 12.90 21.46 12.96
C TYR A 43 11.37 21.54 13.20
N ARG A 44 10.88 20.99 14.33
CA ARG A 44 9.50 21.06 14.83
C ARG A 44 9.22 22.41 15.51
N ASN A 45 10.20 22.93 16.27
CA ASN A 45 10.01 23.95 17.30
C ASN A 45 9.74 25.41 16.81
N VAL A 46 9.25 25.62 15.58
CA VAL A 46 8.87 26.97 15.08
C VAL A 46 7.38 27.08 14.74
N LEU A 47 6.65 25.96 14.61
CA LEU A 47 5.21 25.97 14.24
C LEU A 47 4.29 25.25 15.24
N ASP A 48 4.83 24.66 16.31
CA ASP A 48 4.07 23.83 17.26
C ASP A 48 3.13 24.62 18.20
N GLY A 49 3.02 25.94 18.06
CA GLY A 49 2.15 26.82 18.86
C GLY A 49 0.81 27.24 18.23
N TYR A 50 0.49 26.83 16.99
CA TYR A 50 -0.66 27.35 16.24
C TYR A 50 -1.57 26.26 15.67
N ALA A 51 -2.76 26.64 15.19
CA ALA A 51 -3.72 25.71 14.54
C ALA A 51 -3.23 25.10 13.21
N ILE A 52 -2.12 25.59 12.66
CA ILE A 52 -1.59 25.23 11.33
C ILE A 52 -1.30 23.72 11.18
N PRO A 53 -0.63 23.02 12.13
CA PRO A 53 -0.38 21.58 12.00
C PRO A 53 -1.67 20.75 12.01
N ALA A 54 -2.71 21.20 12.72
CA ALA A 54 -4.02 20.54 12.73
C ALA A 54 -4.75 20.72 11.39
N LEU A 55 -4.74 21.93 10.82
CA LEU A 55 -5.30 22.19 9.49
C LEU A 55 -4.62 21.34 8.40
N ILE A 56 -3.29 21.18 8.45
CA ILE A 56 -2.55 20.33 7.50
C ILE A 56 -2.93 18.84 7.69
N GLN A 57 -3.18 18.37 8.92
CA GLN A 57 -3.69 17.01 9.14
C GLN A 57 -5.11 16.82 8.57
N ILE A 58 -6.01 17.78 8.77
CA ILE A 58 -7.38 17.76 8.21
C ILE A 58 -7.33 17.74 6.68
N TYR A 59 -6.53 18.61 6.07
CA TYR A 59 -6.27 18.64 4.63
C TYR A 59 -5.72 17.30 4.12
N THR A 60 -4.77 16.70 4.85
CA THR A 60 -4.19 15.40 4.48
C THR A 60 -5.23 14.29 4.54
N ILE A 61 -6.06 14.24 5.60
CA ILE A 61 -7.15 13.26 5.73
C ILE A 61 -8.18 13.43 4.59
N ALA A 62 -8.62 14.66 4.30
CA ALA A 62 -9.54 14.94 3.21
C ALA A 62 -8.96 14.54 1.85
N SER A 63 -7.68 14.84 1.60
CA SER A 63 -6.97 14.45 0.38
C SER A 63 -6.88 12.92 0.24
N LEU A 64 -6.56 12.20 1.33
CA LEU A 64 -6.52 10.73 1.34
C LEU A 64 -7.88 10.10 1.02
N ILE A 65 -8.99 10.69 1.49
CA ILE A 65 -10.36 10.24 1.16
C ILE A 65 -10.66 10.45 -0.33
N LEU A 66 -10.26 11.60 -0.90
CA LEU A 66 -10.43 11.89 -2.32
C LEU A 66 -9.56 10.97 -3.20
N PHE A 67 -8.29 10.74 -2.85
CA PHE A 67 -7.42 9.78 -3.54
C PHE A 67 -7.95 8.34 -3.44
N ALA A 68 -8.64 7.96 -2.36
CA ALA A 68 -9.30 6.65 -2.27
C ALA A 68 -10.48 6.48 -3.25
N GLY A 69 -10.83 7.53 -4.00
CA GLY A 69 -11.98 7.56 -4.91
C GLY A 69 -13.28 7.99 -4.24
N GLY A 70 -13.23 8.40 -2.96
CA GLY A 70 -14.40 8.80 -2.19
C GLY A 70 -15.00 10.12 -2.67
N MET A 71 -16.34 10.20 -2.66
CA MET A 71 -17.13 11.41 -3.00
C MET A 71 -17.03 11.87 -4.47
N LEU A 72 -16.22 11.20 -5.30
CA LEU A 72 -16.15 11.44 -6.75
C LEU A 72 -17.49 11.29 -7.51
N PRO A 73 -18.46 10.44 -7.11
CA PRO A 73 -19.77 10.40 -7.76
C PRO A 73 -20.55 11.72 -7.61
N LEU A 74 -20.58 12.30 -6.40
CA LEU A 74 -21.28 13.54 -6.09
C LEU A 74 -20.79 14.72 -6.94
N LEU A 75 -19.48 14.79 -7.18
CA LEU A 75 -18.83 15.87 -7.92
C LEU A 75 -19.11 15.84 -9.42
N MET A 76 -19.56 14.69 -9.95
CA MET A 76 -19.75 14.45 -11.37
C MET A 76 -21.21 14.19 -11.78
N GLY A 77 -22.10 13.91 -10.82
CA GLY A 77 -23.51 13.56 -11.08
C GLY A 77 -23.70 12.09 -11.42
N ASN A 78 -24.97 11.65 -11.50
CA ASN A 78 -25.38 10.24 -11.67
C ASN A 78 -25.18 9.68 -13.10
N GLN A 79 -24.15 10.11 -13.82
CA GLN A 79 -23.76 9.47 -15.08
C GLN A 79 -22.89 8.23 -14.79
N GLU A 80 -23.37 7.06 -15.22
CA GLU A 80 -22.67 5.80 -15.06
C GLU A 80 -21.54 5.66 -16.09
N GLY A 81 -20.33 5.32 -15.63
CA GLY A 81 -19.16 5.04 -16.48
C GLY A 81 -17.85 5.61 -15.94
N GLU A 82 -16.82 4.76 -15.84
CA GLU A 82 -15.49 5.17 -15.35
C GLU A 82 -14.71 6.04 -16.35
N LEU A 83 -14.98 5.89 -17.65
CA LEU A 83 -14.36 6.69 -18.72
C LEU A 83 -14.72 8.18 -18.62
N PHE A 84 -16.00 8.49 -18.42
CA PHE A 84 -16.49 9.87 -18.21
C PHE A 84 -15.91 10.52 -16.94
N ALA A 85 -15.51 9.70 -15.96
CA ALA A 85 -14.94 10.20 -14.73
C ALA A 85 -13.53 10.78 -14.92
N GLN A 86 -12.72 10.14 -15.76
CA GLN A 86 -11.35 10.54 -16.04
C GLN A 86 -11.28 11.86 -16.86
N SER A 87 -12.37 12.22 -17.56
CA SER A 87 -12.51 13.47 -18.30
C SER A 87 -13.12 14.64 -17.51
N SER A 88 -13.56 14.46 -16.27
CA SER A 88 -14.26 15.52 -15.52
C SER A 88 -13.35 16.67 -15.09
N THR A 89 -13.52 17.85 -15.70
CA THR A 89 -12.73 19.06 -15.43
C THR A 89 -12.83 19.50 -13.96
N LYS A 90 -14.00 19.35 -13.32
CA LYS A 90 -14.19 19.68 -11.89
C LYS A 90 -13.21 18.90 -11.00
N VAL A 91 -13.05 17.62 -11.27
CA VAL A 91 -12.18 16.74 -10.48
C VAL A 91 -10.71 16.98 -10.80
N GLN A 92 -10.37 17.31 -12.05
CA GLN A 92 -9.02 17.76 -12.42
C GLN A 92 -8.61 19.02 -11.63
N TYR A 93 -9.49 20.03 -11.50
CA TYR A 93 -9.22 21.22 -10.69
C TYR A 93 -9.06 20.92 -9.19
N ILE A 94 -9.86 20.00 -8.63
CA ILE A 94 -9.74 19.59 -7.23
C ILE A 94 -8.38 18.94 -6.96
N PHE A 95 -7.95 18.00 -7.81
CA PHE A 95 -6.62 17.39 -7.65
C PHE A 95 -5.48 18.36 -7.92
N LEU A 96 -5.61 19.29 -8.87
CA LEU A 96 -4.63 20.36 -9.08
C LEU A 96 -4.49 21.25 -7.83
N ALA A 97 -5.60 21.59 -7.17
CA ALA A 97 -5.59 22.33 -5.90
C ALA A 97 -4.93 21.51 -4.77
N ILE A 98 -5.19 20.19 -4.70
CA ILE A 98 -4.48 19.30 -3.77
C ILE A 98 -2.98 19.35 -4.03
N TYR A 99 -2.52 19.23 -5.28
CA TYR A 99 -1.08 19.28 -5.60
C TYR A 99 -0.46 20.63 -5.22
N GLY A 100 -1.14 21.74 -5.53
CA GLY A 100 -0.68 23.09 -5.20
C GLY A 100 -0.57 23.33 -3.69
N ILE A 101 -1.57 22.92 -2.91
CA ILE A 101 -1.53 23.01 -1.44
C ILE A 101 -0.41 22.13 -0.87
N SER A 102 -0.26 20.89 -1.35
CA SER A 102 0.86 20.02 -0.95
C SER A 102 2.22 20.64 -1.27
N PHE A 103 2.37 21.26 -2.43
CA PHE A 103 3.60 21.98 -2.80
C PHE A 103 3.90 23.12 -1.83
N ILE A 104 2.92 23.98 -1.54
CA ILE A 104 3.07 25.09 -0.58
C ILE A 104 3.41 24.57 0.83
N CYS A 105 2.70 23.56 1.33
CA CYS A 105 2.94 22.95 2.64
C CYS A 105 4.28 22.18 2.73
N SER A 106 4.92 21.88 1.59
CA SER A 106 6.20 21.17 1.53
C SER A 106 7.41 22.04 1.22
N LEU A 107 7.22 23.35 0.96
CA LEU A 107 8.32 24.30 0.71
C LEU A 107 9.48 24.20 1.72
N PRO A 108 9.25 24.07 3.05
CA PRO A 108 10.34 23.93 4.02
C PRO A 108 11.16 22.63 3.88
N TYR A 109 10.59 21.61 3.22
CA TYR A 109 11.13 20.26 3.13
C TYR A 109 11.64 19.90 1.72
N LEU A 110 11.64 20.82 0.76
CA LEU A 110 12.02 20.55 -0.64
C LEU A 110 13.38 19.89 -0.80
N ARG A 111 14.39 20.29 0.01
CA ARG A 111 15.73 19.66 -0.02
C ARG A 111 15.67 18.18 0.37
N GLN A 112 14.87 17.83 1.37
CA GLN A 112 14.68 16.45 1.82
C GLN A 112 13.87 15.64 0.79
N ILE A 113 12.81 16.23 0.22
CA ILE A 113 12.03 15.63 -0.87
C ILE A 113 12.92 15.32 -2.07
N LEU A 114 13.76 16.27 -2.52
CA LEU A 114 14.68 16.06 -3.64
C LEU A 114 15.76 15.01 -3.33
N SER A 115 16.27 14.96 -2.09
CA SER A 115 17.22 13.94 -1.65
C SER A 115 16.62 12.53 -1.75
N ILE A 116 15.43 12.32 -1.19
CA ILE A 116 14.73 11.03 -1.20
C ILE A 116 14.31 10.66 -2.62
N ALA A 117 13.71 11.60 -3.36
CA ALA A 117 13.23 11.35 -4.73
C ALA A 117 14.35 10.85 -5.65
N ARG A 118 15.56 11.44 -5.57
CA ARG A 118 16.72 11.00 -6.37
C ARG A 118 17.09 9.52 -6.18
N GLN A 119 16.83 8.95 -5.01
CA GLN A 119 17.10 7.53 -4.71
C GLN A 119 16.00 6.58 -5.21
N MET A 120 14.86 7.12 -5.68
CA MET A 120 13.69 6.36 -6.13
C MET A 120 13.82 5.98 -7.61
N HIS A 121 14.99 5.45 -8.02
CA HIS A 121 15.39 5.27 -9.41
C HIS A 121 14.33 4.59 -10.30
N TYR A 122 13.70 3.51 -9.81
CA TYR A 122 12.66 2.79 -10.56
C TYR A 122 11.35 3.58 -10.72
N LEU A 123 10.98 4.40 -9.74
CA LEU A 123 9.81 5.28 -9.82
C LEU A 123 10.08 6.46 -10.76
N ILE A 124 11.28 7.05 -10.70
CA ILE A 124 11.72 8.05 -11.68
C ILE A 124 11.70 7.46 -13.09
N ALA A 125 12.29 6.28 -13.29
CA ALA A 125 12.30 5.61 -14.59
C ALA A 125 10.87 5.32 -15.09
N LEU A 126 9.96 4.86 -14.23
CA LEU A 126 8.57 4.60 -14.59
C LEU A 126 7.80 5.87 -14.95
N VAL A 127 7.96 6.95 -14.19
CA VAL A 127 7.32 8.26 -14.48
C VAL A 127 7.89 8.88 -15.75
N LEU A 128 9.21 8.80 -15.97
CA LEU A 128 9.82 9.23 -17.22
C LEU A 128 9.32 8.40 -18.41
N TRP A 129 9.18 7.07 -18.26
CA TRP A 129 8.63 6.20 -19.29
C TRP A 129 7.17 6.55 -19.62
N VAL A 130 6.34 6.83 -18.60
CA VAL A 130 4.98 7.35 -18.77
C VAL A 130 4.97 8.65 -19.59
N CYS A 131 5.82 9.63 -19.25
CA CYS A 131 5.91 10.89 -20.00
C CYS A 131 6.39 10.68 -21.44
N VAL A 132 7.42 9.86 -21.63
CA VAL A 132 8.03 9.56 -22.94
C VAL A 132 7.06 8.77 -23.84
N SER A 133 6.17 7.95 -23.26
CA SER A 133 5.13 7.23 -24.02
C SER A 133 4.14 8.13 -24.76
N ALA A 134 4.03 9.41 -24.38
CA ALA A 134 3.22 10.37 -25.13
C ALA A 134 3.71 10.60 -26.57
N LEU A 135 5.00 10.30 -26.87
CA LEU A 135 5.59 10.51 -28.20
C LEU A 135 5.10 9.51 -29.27
N TRP A 136 4.67 8.31 -28.87
CA TRP A 136 4.08 7.29 -29.76
C TRP A 136 2.64 6.94 -29.40
N SER A 137 2.04 7.68 -28.47
CA SER A 137 0.71 7.39 -27.96
C SER A 137 -0.34 7.50 -29.05
N PHE A 138 -1.33 6.61 -29.02
CA PHE A 138 -2.54 6.73 -29.82
C PHE A 138 -3.32 8.03 -29.52
N ALA A 139 -3.20 8.55 -28.28
CA ALA A 139 -3.82 9.82 -27.85
C ALA A 139 -2.83 10.67 -27.02
N PRO A 140 -1.87 11.36 -27.67
CA PRO A 140 -0.78 12.07 -26.98
C PRO A 140 -1.23 13.11 -25.95
N GLU A 141 -2.29 13.86 -26.24
CA GLU A 141 -2.86 14.87 -25.33
C GLU A 141 -3.41 14.21 -24.04
N ILE A 142 -4.07 13.06 -24.18
CA ILE A 142 -4.62 12.32 -23.05
C ILE A 142 -3.49 11.74 -22.20
N SER A 143 -2.48 11.12 -22.82
CA SER A 143 -1.30 10.60 -22.14
C SER A 143 -0.55 11.70 -21.38
N LEU A 144 -0.31 12.86 -22.01
CA LEU A 144 0.38 13.99 -21.38
C LEU A 144 -0.42 14.56 -20.20
N ARG A 145 -1.73 14.79 -20.36
CA ARG A 145 -2.60 15.27 -19.26
C ARG A 145 -2.62 14.30 -18.08
N ARG A 146 -2.70 12.99 -18.34
CA ARG A 146 -2.72 11.96 -17.29
C ARG A 146 -1.33 11.78 -16.64
N ALA A 147 -0.24 11.94 -17.39
CA ALA A 147 1.11 11.95 -16.83
C ALA A 147 1.30 13.07 -15.78
N ILE A 148 0.72 14.27 -16.02
CA ILE A 148 0.71 15.36 -15.02
C ILE A 148 0.00 14.92 -13.73
N ALA A 149 -1.12 14.19 -13.82
CA ALA A 149 -1.81 13.66 -12.65
C ALA A 149 -0.99 12.60 -11.89
N ILE A 150 -0.26 11.73 -12.61
CA ILE A 150 0.66 10.76 -12.01
C ILE A 150 1.82 11.45 -11.28
N ILE A 151 2.37 12.53 -11.84
CA ILE A 151 3.42 13.35 -11.21
C ILE A 151 2.87 14.05 -9.96
N GLY A 152 1.68 14.68 -10.03
CA GLY A 152 1.07 15.36 -8.89
C GLY A 152 0.68 14.42 -7.75
N ALA A 153 0.13 13.25 -8.06
CA ALA A 153 -0.15 12.20 -7.08
C ALA A 153 1.13 11.62 -6.46
N ALA A 154 2.19 11.42 -7.24
CA ALA A 154 3.51 11.05 -6.71
C ALA A 154 4.07 12.14 -5.79
N TYR A 155 3.89 13.42 -6.15
CA TYR A 155 4.29 14.54 -5.30
C TYR A 155 3.54 14.56 -3.96
N PHE A 156 2.23 14.31 -3.96
CA PHE A 156 1.46 14.16 -2.72
C PHE A 156 2.00 13.01 -1.86
N GLY A 157 2.35 11.86 -2.46
CA GLY A 157 2.98 10.74 -1.76
C GLY A 157 4.34 11.12 -1.12
N LEU A 158 5.18 11.86 -1.85
CA LEU A 158 6.43 12.42 -1.32
C LEU A 158 6.18 13.37 -0.15
N PHE A 159 5.27 14.35 -0.30
CA PHE A 159 4.85 15.26 0.78
C PHE A 159 4.40 14.47 2.02
N PHE A 160 3.51 13.50 1.87
CA PHE A 160 2.98 12.67 2.96
C PHE A 160 4.09 11.91 3.70
N SER A 161 5.03 11.31 2.95
CA SER A 161 6.17 10.55 3.52
C SER A 161 7.19 11.41 4.27
N VAL A 162 7.44 12.62 3.78
CA VAL A 162 8.43 13.52 4.39
C VAL A 162 7.83 14.23 5.60
N ARG A 163 6.57 14.67 5.50
CA ARG A 163 5.87 15.45 6.53
C ARG A 163 5.47 14.64 7.76
N TYR A 164 5.27 13.33 7.61
CA TYR A 164 4.75 12.44 8.65
C TYR A 164 5.62 11.18 8.81
N SER A 165 5.94 10.80 10.05
CA SER A 165 6.53 9.49 10.36
C SER A 165 5.56 8.34 10.02
N LEU A 166 6.05 7.12 9.82
CA LEU A 166 5.19 5.94 9.55
C LEU A 166 4.08 5.72 10.61
N LYS A 167 4.32 6.11 11.87
CA LYS A 167 3.31 6.09 12.95
C LYS A 167 2.21 7.13 12.73
N GLU A 168 2.58 8.34 12.32
CA GLU A 168 1.63 9.41 11.98
C GLU A 168 0.89 9.09 10.67
N GLN A 169 1.56 8.51 9.67
CA GLN A 169 0.93 8.03 8.43
C GLN A 169 -0.14 6.96 8.72
N LEU A 170 0.19 5.92 9.53
CA LEU A 170 -0.78 4.91 9.95
C LEU A 170 -1.96 5.53 10.70
N LYS A 171 -1.72 6.50 11.59
CA LYS A 171 -2.78 7.23 12.30
C LYS A 171 -3.70 7.97 11.34
N LEU A 172 -3.15 8.75 10.41
CA LEU A 172 -3.94 9.53 9.45
C LEU A 172 -4.71 8.63 8.49
N LEU A 173 -4.13 7.52 8.06
CA LEU A 173 -4.80 6.50 7.25
C LEU A 173 -5.92 5.81 8.03
N ALA A 174 -5.69 5.38 9.27
CA ALA A 174 -6.73 4.77 10.09
C ALA A 174 -7.91 5.73 10.37
N ILE A 175 -7.64 7.03 10.53
CA ILE A 175 -8.69 8.05 10.64
C ILE A 175 -9.43 8.24 9.30
N ALA A 176 -8.71 8.44 8.20
CA ALA A 176 -9.32 8.64 6.88
C ALA A 176 -10.18 7.45 6.45
N PHE A 177 -9.67 6.23 6.58
CA PHE A 177 -10.41 5.00 6.26
C PHE A 177 -11.51 4.70 7.29
N GLY A 178 -11.35 5.11 8.55
CA GLY A 178 -12.42 5.13 9.54
C GLY A 178 -13.59 6.02 9.13
N LEU A 179 -13.31 7.24 8.65
CA LEU A 179 -14.33 8.14 8.12
C LEU A 179 -14.99 7.58 6.85
N ILE A 180 -14.23 6.95 5.94
CA ILE A 180 -14.79 6.25 4.77
C ILE A 180 -15.80 5.17 5.19
N ILE A 181 -15.50 4.36 6.22
CA ILE A 181 -16.43 3.36 6.74
C ILE A 181 -17.76 4.03 7.16
N ILE A 182 -17.71 5.12 7.94
CA ILE A 182 -18.93 5.83 8.37
C ILE A 182 -19.68 6.39 7.15
N LEU A 183 -18.99 7.08 6.26
CA LEU A 183 -19.57 7.71 5.07
C LEU A 183 -20.24 6.68 4.14
N ASN A 184 -19.66 5.50 3.97
CA ASN A 184 -20.29 4.41 3.21
C ASN A 184 -21.67 4.03 3.77
N TYR A 185 -21.78 3.86 5.10
CA TYR A 185 -23.06 3.56 5.74
C TYR A 185 -24.07 4.71 5.59
N LEU A 186 -23.64 5.96 5.79
CA LEU A 186 -24.50 7.13 5.61
C LEU A 186 -25.03 7.19 4.17
N PHE A 187 -24.20 6.90 3.18
CA PHE A 187 -24.61 6.92 1.77
C PHE A 187 -25.57 5.79 1.43
N VAL A 188 -25.35 4.58 1.92
CA VAL A 188 -26.27 3.45 1.71
C VAL A 188 -27.64 3.72 2.32
N TYR A 189 -27.71 4.25 3.55
CA TYR A 189 -28.99 4.39 4.26
C TYR A 189 -29.71 5.72 4.05
N LEU A 190 -28.99 6.85 3.90
CA LEU A 190 -29.60 8.18 3.74
C LEU A 190 -29.76 8.59 2.26
N TRP A 191 -28.90 8.07 1.38
CA TRP A 191 -28.87 8.42 -0.04
C TRP A 191 -28.69 7.18 -0.94
N PRO A 192 -29.58 6.16 -0.87
CA PRO A 192 -29.42 4.88 -1.56
C PRO A 192 -29.24 4.99 -3.08
N GLU A 193 -29.72 6.08 -3.71
CA GLU A 193 -29.43 6.43 -5.10
C GLU A 193 -27.90 6.46 -5.39
N TYR A 194 -27.13 7.07 -4.48
CA TYR A 194 -25.67 7.16 -4.53
C TYR A 194 -24.98 5.99 -3.82
N GLY A 195 -25.59 5.43 -2.77
CA GLY A 195 -25.00 4.36 -1.96
C GLY A 195 -25.08 2.95 -2.55
N LEU A 196 -26.00 2.68 -3.48
CA LEU A 196 -26.26 1.35 -4.06
C LEU A 196 -25.99 1.29 -5.57
N MET A 197 -25.64 0.12 -6.07
CA MET A 197 -25.59 -0.20 -7.49
C MET A 197 -27.00 -0.35 -8.07
N HIS A 198 -27.29 0.32 -9.20
CA HIS A 198 -28.56 0.24 -9.92
C HIS A 198 -28.45 -0.45 -11.30
N SER A 199 -27.23 -0.61 -11.82
CA SER A 199 -26.94 -1.36 -13.05
C SER A 199 -27.46 -2.81 -12.96
N MET A 200 -28.11 -3.29 -14.03
CA MET A 200 -28.81 -4.58 -14.11
C MET A 200 -28.07 -5.79 -13.51
N GLN A 201 -26.75 -5.88 -13.72
CA GLN A 201 -25.93 -7.02 -13.27
C GLN A 201 -25.61 -7.02 -11.76
N HIS A 202 -25.79 -5.89 -11.08
CA HIS A 202 -25.23 -5.66 -9.74
C HIS A 202 -26.22 -5.01 -8.75
N VAL A 203 -27.51 -4.96 -9.10
CA VAL A 203 -28.59 -4.28 -8.36
C VAL A 203 -28.52 -4.56 -6.85
N GLY A 204 -28.61 -3.51 -6.04
CA GLY A 204 -28.64 -3.59 -4.58
C GLY A 204 -27.29 -3.83 -3.89
N SER A 205 -26.22 -4.10 -4.64
CA SER A 205 -24.87 -4.22 -4.07
C SER A 205 -24.36 -2.86 -3.57
N TRP A 206 -23.69 -2.84 -2.42
CA TRP A 206 -23.22 -1.59 -1.81
C TRP A 206 -22.03 -1.00 -2.57
N LYS A 207 -22.12 0.29 -2.92
CA LYS A 207 -21.01 1.11 -3.47
C LYS A 207 -20.62 2.30 -2.59
N GLY A 208 -21.48 2.71 -1.64
CA GLY A 208 -21.16 3.72 -0.62
C GLY A 208 -20.81 5.08 -1.22
N ILE A 209 -19.66 5.65 -0.86
CA ILE A 209 -19.18 6.90 -1.48
C ILE A 209 -18.41 6.71 -2.80
N PHE A 210 -18.32 5.47 -3.30
CA PHE A 210 -17.55 5.09 -4.48
C PHE A 210 -18.44 4.86 -5.70
N ARG A 211 -17.84 4.83 -6.90
CA ARG A 211 -18.57 4.52 -8.14
C ARG A 211 -19.06 3.09 -8.23
N HIS A 212 -18.33 2.14 -7.65
CA HIS A 212 -18.52 0.73 -7.93
C HIS A 212 -18.29 -0.14 -6.69
N LYS A 213 -19.08 -1.22 -6.58
CA LYS A 213 -19.04 -2.16 -5.45
C LYS A 213 -17.65 -2.76 -5.19
N ASN A 214 -16.88 -3.01 -6.26
CA ASN A 214 -15.54 -3.58 -6.15
C ASN A 214 -14.55 -2.61 -5.47
N LEU A 215 -14.70 -1.29 -5.66
CA LEU A 215 -13.82 -0.31 -5.01
C LEU A 215 -14.14 -0.21 -3.51
N LEU A 216 -15.44 -0.13 -3.16
CA LEU A 216 -15.89 -0.20 -1.77
C LEU A 216 -15.33 -1.42 -1.05
N SER A 217 -15.47 -2.61 -1.66
CA SER A 217 -15.00 -3.86 -1.07
C SER A 217 -13.49 -3.85 -0.79
N ARG A 218 -12.69 -3.42 -1.77
CA ARG A 218 -11.22 -3.34 -1.64
C ARG A 218 -10.78 -2.32 -0.58
N ILE A 219 -11.37 -1.13 -0.59
CA ILE A 219 -11.04 -0.05 0.35
C ILE A 219 -11.46 -0.44 1.77
N SER A 220 -12.63 -1.04 1.98
CA SER A 220 -13.07 -1.52 3.29
C SER A 220 -12.21 -2.70 3.80
N ALA A 221 -11.78 -3.62 2.93
CA ALA A 221 -10.82 -4.67 3.29
C ALA A 221 -9.47 -4.10 3.80
N PHE A 222 -8.94 -3.07 3.15
CA PHE A 222 -7.74 -2.37 3.63
C PHE A 222 -8.00 -1.54 4.90
N ALA A 223 -9.19 -0.92 5.02
CA ALA A 223 -9.61 -0.21 6.22
C ALA A 223 -9.59 -1.12 7.46
N THR A 224 -10.11 -2.35 7.35
CA THR A 224 -10.03 -3.38 8.41
C THR A 224 -8.59 -3.61 8.86
N CYS A 225 -7.63 -3.73 7.92
CA CYS A 225 -6.22 -3.91 8.25
C CYS A 225 -5.64 -2.68 8.96
N LEU A 226 -5.89 -1.47 8.44
CA LEU A 226 -5.39 -0.21 8.99
C LEU A 226 -5.85 0.07 10.42
N VAL A 227 -7.15 -0.08 10.72
CA VAL A 227 -7.68 0.21 12.07
C VAL A 227 -7.16 -0.79 13.10
N LEU A 228 -7.03 -2.06 12.73
CA LEU A 228 -6.48 -3.11 13.61
C LEU A 228 -4.97 -2.91 13.86
N LEU A 229 -4.19 -2.56 12.84
CA LEU A 229 -2.77 -2.23 12.99
C LEU A 229 -2.57 -1.00 13.89
N TYR A 230 -3.37 0.05 13.71
CA TYR A 230 -3.28 1.28 14.50
C TYR A 230 -3.57 1.05 15.98
N ALA A 231 -4.62 0.31 16.32
CA ALA A 231 -5.05 0.11 17.70
C ALA A 231 -4.31 -0.99 18.46
N TYR A 232 -3.42 -1.75 17.80
CA TYR A 232 -2.73 -2.90 18.38
C TYR A 232 -2.00 -2.58 19.70
N ASN A 233 -1.19 -1.50 19.72
CA ASN A 233 -0.43 -1.05 20.89
C ASN A 233 -1.20 -0.05 21.78
N SER A 234 -2.50 0.16 21.54
CA SER A 234 -3.31 1.17 22.23
C SER A 234 -4.59 0.55 22.80
N PRO A 235 -4.54 -0.02 24.03
CA PRO A 235 -5.70 -0.69 24.65
C PRO A 235 -6.97 0.16 24.66
N ARG A 236 -6.83 1.48 24.89
CA ARG A 236 -7.94 2.45 24.89
C ARG A 236 -8.68 2.54 23.55
N THR A 237 -8.01 2.36 22.42
CA THR A 237 -8.61 2.43 21.08
C THR A 237 -8.97 1.05 20.51
N ARG A 238 -8.58 -0.05 21.18
CA ARG A 238 -8.74 -1.42 20.67
C ARG A 238 -10.21 -1.82 20.49
N GLY A 239 -11.07 -1.50 21.45
CA GLY A 239 -12.52 -1.77 21.34
C GLY A 239 -13.14 -1.04 20.15
N LEU A 240 -12.84 0.25 20.00
CA LEU A 240 -13.32 1.06 18.87
C LEU A 240 -12.82 0.51 17.53
N ALA A 241 -11.54 0.17 17.42
CA ALA A 241 -10.99 -0.39 16.18
C ALA A 241 -11.58 -1.75 15.80
N VAL A 242 -11.95 -2.60 16.78
CA VAL A 242 -12.69 -3.84 16.51
C VAL A 242 -14.09 -3.54 15.96
N ILE A 243 -14.79 -2.54 16.50
CA ILE A 243 -16.09 -2.10 15.97
C ILE A 243 -15.94 -1.63 14.52
N PHE A 244 -14.99 -0.74 14.23
CA PHE A 244 -14.73 -0.27 12.85
C PHE A 244 -14.29 -1.40 11.91
N ALA A 245 -13.49 -2.37 12.39
CA ALA A 245 -13.10 -3.54 11.63
C ALA A 245 -14.30 -4.41 11.24
N LEU A 246 -15.22 -4.67 12.18
CA LEU A 246 -16.46 -5.42 11.92
C LEU A 246 -17.39 -4.68 10.95
N LEU A 247 -17.56 -3.37 11.14
CA LEU A 247 -18.30 -2.49 10.22
C LEU A 247 -17.72 -2.53 8.80
N ALA A 248 -16.40 -2.52 8.65
CA ALA A 248 -15.74 -2.67 7.35
C ALA A 248 -15.94 -4.07 6.75
N VAL A 249 -15.89 -5.14 7.55
CA VAL A 249 -16.17 -6.52 7.08
C VAL A 249 -17.61 -6.67 6.59
N VAL A 250 -18.58 -6.04 7.27
CA VAL A 250 -19.99 -6.02 6.84
C VAL A 250 -20.15 -5.30 5.50
N GLN A 251 -19.40 -4.21 5.26
CA GLN A 251 -19.35 -3.54 3.95
C GLN A 251 -18.75 -4.43 2.86
N VAL A 252 -17.67 -5.17 3.16
CA VAL A 252 -17.09 -6.16 2.23
C VAL A 252 -18.12 -7.22 1.86
N TYR A 253 -18.90 -7.72 2.82
CA TYR A 253 -19.99 -8.69 2.57
C TYR A 253 -21.07 -8.10 1.65
N TYR A 254 -21.72 -7.00 2.03
CA TYR A 254 -22.80 -6.39 1.24
C TYR A 254 -22.37 -5.76 -0.10
N SER A 255 -21.06 -5.69 -0.38
CA SER A 255 -20.54 -5.34 -1.70
C SER A 255 -20.70 -6.44 -2.76
N ASN A 256 -21.00 -7.69 -2.36
CA ASN A 256 -21.09 -8.86 -3.24
C ASN A 256 -19.88 -8.95 -4.20
N SER A 257 -18.65 -8.83 -3.67
CA SER A 257 -17.42 -8.76 -4.48
C SER A 257 -16.36 -9.73 -3.97
N LEU A 258 -16.16 -10.82 -4.74
CA LEU A 258 -15.17 -11.86 -4.43
C LEU A 258 -13.76 -11.29 -4.24
N GLY A 259 -13.36 -10.34 -5.09
CA GLY A 259 -12.03 -9.74 -5.03
C GLY A 259 -11.74 -9.08 -3.67
N GLY A 260 -12.68 -8.30 -3.13
CA GLY A 260 -12.50 -7.67 -1.82
C GLY A 260 -12.53 -8.66 -0.65
N VAL A 261 -13.33 -9.73 -0.75
CA VAL A 261 -13.32 -10.83 0.25
C VAL A 261 -11.97 -11.56 0.23
N LEU A 262 -11.44 -11.91 -0.95
CA LEU A 262 -10.13 -12.55 -1.07
C LEU A 262 -8.99 -11.64 -0.60
N ILE A 263 -9.07 -10.33 -0.85
CA ILE A 263 -8.12 -9.34 -0.35
C ILE A 263 -8.19 -9.22 1.18
N LEU A 264 -9.39 -9.18 1.77
CA LEU A 264 -9.58 -9.15 3.22
C LEU A 264 -8.99 -10.40 3.87
N LEU A 265 -9.35 -11.59 3.38
CA LEU A 265 -8.84 -12.86 3.87
C LEU A 265 -7.31 -12.91 3.71
N GLY A 266 -6.77 -12.60 2.53
CA GLY A 266 -5.33 -12.56 2.28
C GLY A 266 -4.58 -11.60 3.20
N LEU A 267 -5.11 -10.40 3.49
CA LEU A 267 -4.51 -9.46 4.42
C LEU A 267 -4.50 -9.96 5.86
N LEU A 268 -5.63 -10.49 6.35
CA LEU A 268 -5.71 -11.06 7.69
C LEU A 268 -4.78 -12.27 7.86
N ALA A 269 -4.75 -13.12 6.84
CA ALA A 269 -4.04 -14.38 6.80
C ALA A 269 -2.51 -14.20 6.61
N ILE A 270 -2.06 -13.17 5.87
CA ILE A 270 -0.63 -12.90 5.68
C ILE A 270 -0.07 -12.03 6.83
N ILE A 271 -0.68 -10.88 7.13
CA ILE A 271 -0.05 -9.85 7.98
C ILE A 271 -0.05 -10.24 9.48
N PHE A 272 -1.13 -10.84 9.99
CA PHE A 272 -1.24 -11.13 11.42
C PHE A 272 -0.44 -12.37 11.88
N PRO A 273 -0.20 -13.40 11.05
CA PRO A 273 0.77 -14.44 11.34
C PRO A 273 2.22 -13.98 11.09
N MET A 274 2.47 -13.17 10.06
CA MET A 274 3.82 -12.69 9.75
C MET A 274 4.50 -11.99 10.93
N ARG A 275 3.80 -11.26 11.80
CA ARG A 275 4.40 -10.65 13.01
C ARG A 275 5.10 -11.65 13.94
N TYR A 276 4.65 -12.91 13.95
CA TYR A 276 5.24 -13.97 14.78
C TYR A 276 6.33 -14.75 14.04
N VAL A 277 6.26 -14.83 12.72
CA VAL A 277 7.20 -15.58 11.89
C VAL A 277 8.41 -14.73 11.50
N LEU A 278 8.19 -13.48 11.07
CA LEU A 278 9.24 -12.56 10.58
C LEU A 278 10.44 -12.41 11.54
N PRO A 279 10.28 -12.22 12.87
CA PRO A 279 11.41 -12.08 13.79
C PRO A 279 12.22 -13.38 13.99
N ARG A 280 11.70 -14.53 13.52
CA ARG A 280 12.35 -15.85 13.60
C ARG A 280 12.98 -16.27 12.27
N LEU A 281 12.75 -15.52 11.19
CA LEU A 281 13.38 -15.78 9.90
C LEU A 281 14.70 -15.02 9.81
N ASN A 282 15.80 -15.73 9.57
CA ASN A 282 17.05 -15.11 9.16
C ASN A 282 16.81 -14.26 7.88
N SER A 283 17.49 -13.12 7.76
CA SER A 283 17.34 -12.20 6.62
C SER A 283 17.74 -12.80 5.25
N SER A 284 18.26 -14.04 5.24
CA SER A 284 18.40 -14.90 4.07
C SER A 284 17.04 -15.13 3.41
N SER A 285 16.74 -14.31 2.40
CA SER A 285 15.42 -14.14 1.77
C SER A 285 14.69 -15.42 1.34
N LEU A 286 15.40 -16.53 1.13
CA LEU A 286 14.83 -17.81 0.72
C LEU A 286 13.75 -18.33 1.70
N ALA A 287 13.98 -18.30 3.02
CA ALA A 287 13.02 -18.82 4.00
C ALA A 287 11.72 -18.00 4.03
N LEU A 288 11.84 -16.68 3.84
CA LEU A 288 10.71 -15.78 3.65
C LEU A 288 9.95 -16.08 2.35
N TYR A 289 10.66 -16.22 1.22
CA TYR A 289 10.03 -16.53 -0.06
C TYR A 289 9.30 -17.87 -0.03
N LEU A 290 9.90 -18.91 0.58
CA LEU A 290 9.26 -20.22 0.76
C LEU A 290 8.05 -20.13 1.68
N THR A 291 8.12 -19.36 2.78
CA THR A 291 6.97 -19.17 3.67
C THR A 291 5.81 -18.46 2.95
N ALA A 292 6.10 -17.36 2.25
CA ALA A 292 5.10 -16.62 1.48
C ALA A 292 4.51 -17.46 0.32
N LEU A 293 5.36 -18.24 -0.36
CA LEU A 293 4.95 -19.17 -1.42
C LEU A 293 4.02 -20.25 -0.87
N CYS A 294 4.44 -21.00 0.17
CA CYS A 294 3.63 -22.02 0.81
C CYS A 294 2.29 -21.44 1.31
N TYR A 295 2.28 -20.22 1.85
CA TYR A 295 1.06 -19.56 2.29
C TYR A 295 0.14 -19.19 1.12
N SER A 296 0.70 -18.66 0.03
CA SER A 296 -0.05 -18.34 -1.19
C SER A 296 -0.63 -19.59 -1.84
N VAL A 297 0.13 -20.69 -1.90
CA VAL A 297 -0.33 -21.98 -2.43
C VAL A 297 -1.43 -22.57 -1.53
N ALA A 298 -1.25 -22.58 -0.21
CA ALA A 298 -2.28 -23.05 0.71
C ALA A 298 -3.57 -22.23 0.62
N LEU A 299 -3.47 -20.89 0.50
CA LEU A 299 -4.63 -20.02 0.30
C LEU A 299 -5.30 -20.27 -1.06
N SER A 300 -4.54 -20.40 -2.14
CA SER A 300 -5.07 -20.70 -3.47
C SER A 300 -5.77 -22.07 -3.52
N LEU A 301 -5.18 -23.09 -2.89
CA LEU A 301 -5.80 -24.43 -2.78
C LEU A 301 -7.06 -24.39 -1.92
N PHE A 302 -7.05 -23.69 -0.79
CA PHE A 302 -8.23 -23.51 0.05
C PHE A 302 -9.37 -22.80 -0.68
N VAL A 303 -9.07 -21.72 -1.40
CA VAL A 303 -10.05 -20.97 -2.20
C VAL A 303 -10.58 -21.82 -3.35
N ALA A 304 -9.72 -22.54 -4.08
CA ALA A 304 -10.14 -23.43 -5.15
C ALA A 304 -11.03 -24.58 -4.65
N TRP A 305 -10.67 -25.18 -3.51
CA TRP A 305 -11.43 -26.28 -2.89
C TRP A 305 -12.83 -25.86 -2.41
N ASN A 306 -12.97 -24.62 -1.94
CA ASN A 306 -14.22 -24.09 -1.39
C ASN A 306 -14.93 -23.12 -2.35
N ILE A 307 -14.54 -23.07 -3.63
CA ILE A 307 -14.97 -22.01 -4.55
C ILE A 307 -16.49 -21.97 -4.73
N GLU A 308 -17.15 -23.13 -4.81
CA GLU A 308 -18.60 -23.25 -4.92
C GLU A 308 -19.32 -22.73 -3.67
N THR A 309 -18.82 -23.10 -2.48
CA THR A 309 -19.35 -22.61 -1.19
C THR A 309 -19.15 -21.10 -1.04
N ILE A 310 -17.99 -20.59 -1.46
CA ILE A 310 -17.68 -19.14 -1.45
C ILE A 310 -18.60 -18.39 -2.43
N ILE A 311 -18.85 -18.95 -3.62
CA ILE A 311 -19.79 -18.39 -4.61
C ILE A 311 -21.21 -18.34 -4.06
N ALA A 312 -21.69 -19.45 -3.48
CA ALA A 312 -23.01 -19.54 -2.89
C ALA A 312 -23.20 -18.60 -1.68
N LEU A 313 -22.22 -18.51 -0.79
CA LEU A 313 -22.29 -17.69 0.42
C LEU A 313 -22.29 -16.17 0.13
N ILE A 314 -21.71 -15.75 -0.99
CA ILE A 314 -21.55 -14.33 -1.38
C ILE A 314 -22.51 -13.96 -2.54
N ASN A 315 -23.41 -14.87 -2.95
CA ASN A 315 -24.33 -14.71 -4.08
C ASN A 315 -23.62 -14.21 -5.36
N LEU A 316 -22.49 -14.83 -5.69
CA LEU A 316 -21.62 -14.37 -6.79
C LEU A 316 -22.13 -14.78 -8.17
N ASP A 317 -22.25 -13.79 -9.05
CA ASP A 317 -22.49 -14.03 -10.47
C ASP A 317 -21.21 -14.52 -11.17
N THR A 318 -21.24 -15.77 -11.61
CA THR A 318 -20.16 -16.44 -12.35
C THR A 318 -19.87 -15.81 -13.71
N ALA A 319 -20.81 -15.06 -14.29
CA ALA A 319 -20.58 -14.30 -15.52
C ALA A 319 -19.44 -13.28 -15.38
N THR A 320 -19.21 -12.75 -14.16
CA THR A 320 -18.11 -11.79 -13.89
C THR A 320 -16.73 -12.41 -14.13
N ILE A 321 -16.56 -13.70 -13.86
CA ILE A 321 -15.28 -14.42 -14.05
C ILE A 321 -15.10 -14.74 -15.54
N ILE A 322 -16.14 -15.27 -16.18
CA ILE A 322 -16.15 -15.63 -17.61
C ILE A 322 -15.85 -14.40 -18.47
N GLY A 323 -16.49 -13.26 -18.19
CA GLY A 323 -16.29 -12.01 -18.93
C GLY A 323 -14.86 -11.47 -18.89
N ARG A 324 -14.06 -11.80 -17.87
CA ARG A 324 -12.64 -11.40 -17.78
C ARG A 324 -11.75 -12.22 -18.69
N PHE A 325 -11.98 -13.54 -18.76
CA PHE A 325 -11.22 -14.41 -19.67
C PHE A 325 -11.42 -14.03 -21.14
N GLU A 326 -12.63 -13.61 -21.52
CA GLU A 326 -12.89 -13.10 -22.88
C GLU A 326 -12.11 -11.82 -23.18
N ILE A 327 -12.13 -10.84 -22.28
CA ILE A 327 -11.30 -9.62 -22.41
C ILE A 327 -9.83 -10.00 -22.60
N TRP A 328 -9.29 -10.88 -21.74
CA TRP A 328 -7.88 -11.29 -21.79
C TRP A 328 -7.51 -11.98 -23.09
N ARG A 329 -8.41 -12.82 -23.64
CA ARG A 329 -8.23 -13.49 -24.93
C ARG A 329 -8.12 -12.49 -26.09
N ILE A 330 -8.94 -11.43 -26.08
CA ILE A 330 -8.96 -10.40 -27.12
C ILE A 330 -7.73 -9.48 -27.01
N ILE A 331 -7.48 -8.91 -25.83
CA ILE A 331 -6.35 -7.97 -25.64
C ILE A 331 -4.99 -8.65 -25.85
N TRP A 332 -4.88 -9.98 -25.71
CA TRP A 332 -3.65 -10.70 -26.02
C TRP A 332 -3.24 -10.60 -27.50
N GLN A 333 -4.17 -10.32 -28.42
CA GLN A 333 -3.81 -10.00 -29.80
C GLN A 333 -3.20 -8.59 -29.90
N SER A 334 -3.85 -7.58 -29.29
CA SER A 334 -3.33 -6.21 -29.20
C SER A 334 -1.96 -6.13 -28.51
N ILE A 335 -1.73 -6.88 -27.43
CA ILE A 335 -0.43 -6.95 -26.74
C ILE A 335 0.68 -7.46 -27.68
N LYS A 336 0.39 -8.35 -28.63
CA LYS A 336 1.41 -8.81 -29.60
C LYS A 336 1.81 -7.73 -30.59
N GLU A 337 0.88 -6.85 -30.98
CA GLU A 337 1.12 -5.76 -31.93
C GLU A 337 2.03 -4.68 -31.32
N VAL A 338 1.84 -4.36 -30.03
CA VAL A 338 2.59 -3.28 -29.33
C VAL A 338 3.53 -3.79 -28.22
N PHE A 339 3.96 -5.04 -28.30
CA PHE A 339 4.63 -5.80 -27.23
C PHE A 339 5.70 -5.03 -26.42
N TRP A 340 6.53 -4.24 -27.10
CA TRP A 340 7.66 -3.51 -26.50
C TRP A 340 7.28 -2.19 -25.83
N LEU A 341 6.37 -1.41 -26.43
CA LEU A 341 6.15 0.00 -26.10
C LEU A 341 4.73 0.33 -25.62
N GLY A 342 3.75 -0.54 -25.88
CA GLY A 342 2.33 -0.25 -25.64
C GLY A 342 1.75 0.81 -26.61
N TYR A 343 0.45 1.08 -26.47
CA TYR A 343 -0.28 2.12 -27.23
C TYR A 343 -0.08 3.54 -26.67
N GLY A 344 0.75 3.72 -25.63
CA GLY A 344 0.92 4.97 -24.89
C GLY A 344 0.08 5.03 -23.62
N PHE A 345 0.55 5.79 -22.62
CA PHE A 345 -0.05 5.84 -21.29
C PHE A 345 -1.54 6.21 -21.34
N ASN A 346 -2.40 5.34 -20.79
CA ASN A 346 -3.84 5.51 -20.69
C ASN A 346 -4.54 5.82 -22.06
N ALA A 347 -3.97 5.35 -23.18
CA ALA A 347 -4.49 5.59 -24.53
C ALA A 347 -5.23 4.39 -25.17
N PHE A 348 -5.19 3.21 -24.55
CA PHE A 348 -5.89 2.02 -25.06
C PHE A 348 -7.40 2.07 -24.78
N TRP A 349 -7.77 2.30 -23.52
CA TRP A 349 -9.15 2.34 -23.04
C TRP A 349 -9.80 3.70 -23.26
N LEU A 350 -10.10 4.01 -24.53
CA LEU A 350 -10.83 5.22 -24.95
C LEU A 350 -12.20 4.90 -25.57
N GLY A 351 -12.72 3.68 -25.35
CA GLY A 351 -14.01 3.23 -25.86
C GLY A 351 -14.03 3.08 -27.38
N TRP A 352 -15.12 3.51 -28.02
CA TRP A 352 -15.37 3.37 -29.46
C TRP A 352 -14.35 4.08 -30.35
N ASP A 353 -13.72 5.14 -29.85
CA ASP A 353 -12.74 5.94 -30.60
C ASP A 353 -11.30 5.44 -30.40
N GLY A 354 -11.08 4.43 -29.56
CA GLY A 354 -9.76 3.89 -29.23
C GLY A 354 -9.55 2.42 -29.60
N PRO A 355 -8.34 1.88 -29.38
CA PRO A 355 -8.02 0.47 -29.59
C PRO A 355 -8.97 -0.51 -28.85
N ALA A 356 -9.50 -0.10 -27.69
CA ALA A 356 -10.48 -0.88 -26.93
C ALA A 356 -11.80 -1.18 -27.69
N ARG A 357 -12.10 -0.49 -28.81
CA ARG A 357 -13.23 -0.81 -29.69
C ARG A 357 -13.29 -2.29 -30.07
N ASN A 358 -12.14 -2.92 -30.35
CA ASN A 358 -12.10 -4.33 -30.73
C ASN A 358 -12.48 -5.26 -29.57
N VAL A 359 -12.21 -4.85 -28.32
CA VAL A 359 -12.71 -5.54 -27.13
C VAL A 359 -14.22 -5.38 -27.05
N TRP A 360 -14.74 -4.14 -27.14
CA TRP A 360 -16.16 -3.83 -27.00
C TRP A 360 -17.04 -4.43 -28.11
N LEU A 361 -16.50 -4.69 -29.31
CA LEU A 361 -17.19 -5.43 -30.36
C LEU A 361 -17.29 -6.94 -30.09
N ALA A 362 -16.39 -7.49 -29.29
CA ALA A 362 -16.29 -8.92 -29.00
C ALA A 362 -16.76 -9.29 -27.57
N THR A 363 -17.00 -8.31 -26.70
CA THR A 363 -17.58 -8.48 -25.36
C THR A 363 -19.01 -7.95 -25.30
N THR A 364 -19.87 -8.58 -24.50
CA THR A 364 -21.27 -8.17 -24.29
C THR A 364 -21.44 -6.89 -23.45
N TRP A 365 -20.34 -6.21 -23.13
CA TRP A 365 -20.29 -5.05 -22.25
C TRP A 365 -19.08 -4.18 -22.54
N SER A 366 -19.19 -2.88 -22.22
CA SER A 366 -18.17 -1.87 -22.43
C SER A 366 -17.12 -1.87 -21.30
N ALA A 367 -16.23 -2.87 -21.30
CA ALA A 367 -15.19 -3.01 -20.27
C ALA A 367 -14.29 -1.74 -20.18
N PRO A 368 -14.12 -1.13 -19.00
CA PRO A 368 -13.35 0.12 -18.85
C PRO A 368 -11.83 -0.10 -18.77
N HIS A 369 -11.39 -1.33 -18.47
CA HIS A 369 -9.99 -1.72 -18.27
C HIS A 369 -9.84 -3.26 -18.30
N ALA A 370 -8.62 -3.81 -18.35
CA ALA A 370 -8.39 -5.26 -18.46
C ALA A 370 -8.82 -6.08 -17.23
N HIS A 371 -9.16 -5.44 -16.09
CA HIS A 371 -9.34 -6.13 -14.79
C HIS A 371 -8.10 -6.93 -14.35
N ASN A 372 -6.92 -6.46 -14.76
CA ASN A 372 -5.63 -6.99 -14.38
C ASN A 372 -4.58 -5.90 -14.59
N SER A 373 -3.93 -5.47 -13.50
CA SER A 373 -3.03 -4.32 -13.57
C SER A 373 -1.80 -4.52 -14.44
N LEU A 374 -1.29 -5.76 -14.57
CA LEU A 374 -0.10 -6.03 -15.37
C LEU A 374 -0.43 -6.07 -16.87
N LEU A 375 -1.61 -6.57 -17.25
CA LEU A 375 -2.07 -6.53 -18.64
C LEU A 375 -2.34 -5.10 -19.11
N ASP A 376 -2.91 -4.23 -18.27
CA ASP A 376 -3.09 -2.81 -18.61
C ASP A 376 -1.77 -2.06 -18.74
N VAL A 377 -0.82 -2.26 -17.81
CA VAL A 377 0.52 -1.67 -17.93
C VAL A 377 1.23 -2.18 -19.20
N TRP A 378 1.00 -3.43 -19.62
CA TRP A 378 1.55 -3.94 -20.88
C TRP A 378 0.89 -3.27 -22.11
N LEU A 379 -0.43 -3.18 -22.13
CA LEU A 379 -1.16 -2.50 -23.21
C LEU A 379 -0.74 -1.04 -23.36
N GLU A 380 -0.50 -0.34 -22.25
CA GLU A 380 -0.21 1.10 -22.27
C GLU A 380 1.28 1.44 -22.42
N LEU A 381 2.17 0.69 -21.76
CA LEU A 381 3.60 1.02 -21.62
C LEU A 381 4.54 -0.11 -22.08
N GLY A 382 3.99 -1.19 -22.64
CA GLY A 382 4.75 -2.34 -23.12
C GLY A 382 5.41 -3.17 -22.01
N ILE A 383 6.11 -4.22 -22.43
CA ILE A 383 6.90 -5.06 -21.51
C ILE A 383 7.98 -4.26 -20.76
N ILE A 384 8.44 -3.14 -21.34
CA ILE A 384 9.40 -2.22 -20.71
C ILE A 384 8.77 -1.60 -19.45
N GLY A 385 7.56 -1.03 -19.56
CA GLY A 385 6.84 -0.45 -18.42
C GLY A 385 6.53 -1.49 -17.34
N VAL A 386 6.09 -2.68 -17.74
CA VAL A 386 5.86 -3.83 -16.83
C VAL A 386 7.14 -4.20 -16.09
N THR A 387 8.27 -4.29 -16.79
CA THR A 387 9.56 -4.68 -16.20
C THR A 387 10.06 -3.64 -15.20
N ILE A 388 10.02 -2.35 -15.55
CA ILE A 388 10.43 -1.26 -14.65
C ILE A 388 9.57 -1.27 -13.37
N PHE A 389 8.25 -1.41 -13.51
CA PHE A 389 7.34 -1.52 -12.38
C PHE A 389 7.65 -2.75 -11.51
N LEU A 390 7.74 -3.95 -12.09
CA LEU A 390 7.95 -5.19 -11.33
C LEU A 390 9.29 -5.21 -10.58
N VAL A 391 10.38 -4.76 -11.21
CA VAL A 391 11.70 -4.67 -10.54
C VAL A 391 11.66 -3.64 -9.42
N GLY A 392 11.03 -2.48 -9.64
CA GLY A 392 10.79 -1.48 -8.59
C GLY A 392 9.98 -2.06 -7.43
N PHE A 393 8.85 -2.69 -7.72
CA PHE A 393 7.94 -3.27 -6.74
C PHE A 393 8.61 -4.35 -5.90
N VAL A 394 9.32 -5.30 -6.52
CA VAL A 394 10.06 -6.36 -5.80
C VAL A 394 11.14 -5.77 -4.89
N ASN A 395 11.85 -4.73 -5.33
CA ASN A 395 12.86 -4.07 -4.50
C ASN A 395 12.24 -3.32 -3.30
N VAL A 396 11.11 -2.63 -3.48
CA VAL A 396 10.37 -1.99 -2.39
C VAL A 396 9.79 -3.03 -1.43
N PHE A 397 9.26 -4.14 -1.96
CA PHE A 397 8.76 -5.27 -1.16
C PHE A 397 9.85 -5.90 -0.30
N ARG A 398 11.05 -6.15 -0.87
CA ARG A 398 12.22 -6.63 -0.11
C ARG A 398 12.58 -5.68 1.04
N LYS A 399 12.68 -4.37 0.77
CA LYS A 399 12.95 -3.35 1.81
C LYS A 399 11.86 -3.33 2.89
N ALA A 400 10.58 -3.41 2.50
CA ALA A 400 9.46 -3.43 3.43
C ALA A 400 9.48 -4.66 4.35
N VAL A 401 9.89 -5.84 3.85
CA VAL A 401 10.00 -7.02 4.70
C VAL A 401 11.19 -6.93 5.65
N VAL A 402 12.37 -6.52 5.19
CA VAL A 402 13.54 -6.33 6.07
C VAL A 402 13.21 -5.33 7.19
N TYR A 403 12.51 -4.25 6.85
CA TYR A 403 12.02 -3.28 7.84
C TYR A 403 10.98 -3.87 8.80
N ALA A 404 10.09 -4.74 8.31
CA ALA A 404 9.11 -5.46 9.13
C ALA A 404 9.74 -6.55 10.04
N GLN A 405 10.90 -7.12 9.69
CA GLN A 405 11.62 -8.07 10.55
C GLN A 405 12.16 -7.39 11.82
N GLY A 406 12.67 -6.16 11.70
CA GLY A 406 13.11 -5.33 12.83
C GLY A 406 11.97 -4.66 13.62
N ALA A 407 10.70 -4.96 13.31
CA ALA A 407 9.56 -4.24 13.85
C ALA A 407 9.18 -4.66 15.30
N GLN A 408 9.57 -3.84 16.28
CA GLN A 408 8.92 -3.87 17.60
C GLN A 408 7.60 -3.07 17.63
N ASN A 409 7.33 -2.23 16.64
CA ASN A 409 6.11 -1.42 16.56
C ASN A 409 5.22 -1.86 15.39
N PRO A 410 3.91 -2.11 15.60
CA PRO A 410 2.95 -2.47 14.53
C PRO A 410 2.88 -1.47 13.37
N ALA A 411 3.18 -0.18 13.62
CA ALA A 411 3.25 0.82 12.56
C ALA A 411 4.32 0.51 11.50
N ASN A 412 5.34 -0.28 11.85
CA ASN A 412 6.37 -0.71 10.91
C ASN A 412 5.88 -1.82 9.96
N LEU A 413 4.72 -2.43 10.24
CA LEU A 413 4.05 -3.37 9.32
C LEU A 413 3.25 -2.64 8.23
N LEU A 414 2.97 -1.33 8.34
CA LEU A 414 2.20 -0.57 7.34
C LEU A 414 2.78 -0.71 5.91
N PRO A 415 4.10 -0.54 5.67
CA PRO A 415 4.70 -0.79 4.36
C PRO A 415 4.36 -2.17 3.77
N LEU A 416 4.50 -3.23 4.57
CA LEU A 416 4.23 -4.60 4.12
C LEU A 416 2.74 -4.87 3.92
N ALA A 417 1.90 -4.38 4.82
CA ALA A 417 0.44 -4.50 4.73
C ALA A 417 -0.12 -3.82 3.48
N PHE A 418 0.34 -2.62 3.16
CA PHE A 418 -0.03 -1.94 1.92
C PHE A 418 0.50 -2.68 0.68
N LEU A 419 1.75 -3.15 0.66
CA LEU A 419 2.28 -3.82 -0.53
C LEU A 419 1.61 -5.18 -0.78
N VAL A 420 1.21 -5.90 0.27
CA VAL A 420 0.36 -7.11 0.15
C VAL A 420 -1.04 -6.73 -0.36
N PHE A 421 -1.66 -5.67 0.18
CA PHE A 421 -2.95 -5.15 -0.31
C PHE A 421 -2.88 -4.77 -1.79
N PHE A 422 -1.83 -4.07 -2.21
CA PHE A 422 -1.61 -3.63 -3.58
C PHE A 422 -1.39 -4.82 -4.51
N ALA A 423 -0.54 -5.78 -4.14
CA ALA A 423 -0.33 -7.01 -4.91
C ALA A 423 -1.60 -7.85 -5.08
N LEU A 424 -2.40 -8.02 -4.01
CA LEU A 424 -3.67 -8.74 -4.09
C LEU A 424 -4.72 -7.97 -4.92
N SER A 425 -4.66 -6.63 -4.92
CA SER A 425 -5.54 -5.76 -5.73
C SER A 425 -5.15 -5.72 -7.21
N MET A 426 -3.89 -5.98 -7.56
CA MET A 426 -3.41 -6.02 -8.94
C MET A 426 -3.96 -7.20 -9.76
N LEU A 427 -4.36 -8.29 -9.10
CA LEU A 427 -4.84 -9.51 -9.74
C LEU A 427 -6.26 -9.38 -10.31
N PRO A 428 -7.28 -8.94 -9.54
CA PRO A 428 -8.64 -8.81 -10.05
C PRO A 428 -8.92 -7.46 -10.73
N GLU A 429 -8.08 -6.44 -10.56
CA GLU A 429 -8.44 -5.08 -10.91
C GLU A 429 -7.21 -4.28 -11.38
N SER A 430 -7.46 -3.11 -11.95
CA SER A 430 -6.45 -2.28 -12.61
C SER A 430 -6.13 -1.09 -11.71
N VAL A 431 -5.03 -1.18 -10.95
CA VAL A 431 -4.65 -0.27 -9.85
C VAL A 431 -3.24 0.33 -10.00
N ILE A 432 -2.40 -0.18 -10.91
CA ILE A 432 -1.10 0.43 -11.20
C ILE A 432 -1.30 1.66 -12.08
N LEU A 433 -0.63 2.77 -11.74
CA LEU A 433 -0.63 4.02 -12.51
C LEU A 433 -2.05 4.55 -12.84
N GLN A 434 -3.03 4.27 -11.99
CA GLN A 434 -4.32 4.98 -12.00
C GLN A 434 -4.07 6.46 -11.65
N SER A 435 -4.61 7.37 -12.45
CA SER A 435 -4.52 8.81 -12.19
C SER A 435 -5.38 9.18 -10.98
N ASN A 436 -4.85 10.03 -10.09
CA ASN A 436 -5.57 10.53 -8.90
C ASN A 436 -5.99 9.45 -7.88
N ASP A 437 -5.22 8.37 -7.77
CA ASP A 437 -5.60 7.20 -7.00
C ASP A 437 -4.65 6.90 -5.81
N ILE A 438 -5.24 6.33 -4.74
CA ILE A 438 -4.58 6.04 -3.46
C ILE A 438 -3.50 4.96 -3.55
N TYR A 439 -3.61 3.97 -4.43
CA TYR A 439 -2.60 2.93 -4.61
C TYR A 439 -1.29 3.56 -5.09
N TRP A 440 -1.35 4.47 -6.05
CA TRP A 440 -0.16 5.18 -6.53
C TRP A 440 0.43 6.11 -5.46
N VAL A 441 -0.41 6.92 -4.80
CA VAL A 441 0.01 7.80 -3.68
C VAL A 441 0.74 7.02 -2.58
N LEU A 442 0.17 5.91 -2.12
CA LEU A 442 0.74 5.12 -1.03
C LEU A 442 1.97 4.33 -1.46
N TYR A 443 2.04 3.85 -2.70
CA TYR A 443 3.24 3.19 -3.22
C TYR A 443 4.44 4.14 -3.24
N VAL A 444 4.24 5.38 -3.70
CA VAL A 444 5.28 6.42 -3.67
C VAL A 444 5.62 6.81 -2.22
N ALA A 445 4.63 7.03 -1.36
CA ALA A 445 4.84 7.43 0.03
C ALA A 445 5.59 6.37 0.86
N ILE A 446 5.27 5.08 0.68
CA ILE A 446 5.94 3.98 1.37
C ILE A 446 7.36 3.79 0.86
N THR A 447 7.58 3.88 -0.45
CA THR A 447 8.93 3.81 -1.03
C THR A 447 9.83 4.92 -0.46
N ALA A 448 9.32 6.15 -0.42
CA ALA A 448 10.01 7.30 0.16
C ALA A 448 10.22 7.16 1.68
N SER A 449 9.23 6.63 2.42
CA SER A 449 9.34 6.42 3.87
C SER A 449 10.39 5.37 4.24
N LEU A 450 10.48 4.27 3.48
CA LEU A 450 11.51 3.25 3.69
C LEU A 450 12.92 3.78 3.40
N LEU A 451 13.07 4.62 2.37
CA LEU A 451 14.34 5.30 2.08
C LEU A 451 14.72 6.31 3.15
N LYS A 452 13.76 7.10 3.65
CA LYS A 452 13.97 8.05 4.75
C LYS A 452 14.46 7.34 6.01
N VAL A 453 13.82 6.24 6.41
CA VAL A 453 14.26 5.46 7.59
C VAL A 453 15.64 4.84 7.40
N GLN A 454 15.99 4.44 6.17
CA GLN A 454 17.35 3.98 5.85
C GLN A 454 18.38 5.11 6.01
N GLN A 455 18.11 6.31 5.46
CA GLN A 455 18.98 7.49 5.62
C GLN A 455 19.14 7.90 7.08
N ASP A 456 18.04 7.93 7.84
CA ASP A 456 18.04 8.27 9.27
C ASP A 456 18.90 7.28 10.09
N ALA A 457 18.95 6.00 9.69
CA ALA A 457 19.79 4.98 10.33
C ALA A 457 21.27 5.08 9.92
N GLU A 458 21.56 5.32 8.64
CA GLU A 458 22.94 5.50 8.14
C GLU A 458 23.60 6.76 8.73
N GLY A 459 22.86 7.86 8.86
CA GLY A 459 23.34 9.11 9.47
C GLY A 459 23.44 9.10 11.00
N LEU A 460 23.04 8.01 11.67
CA LEU A 460 23.30 7.76 13.11
C LEU A 460 24.49 6.82 13.35
N ALA A 461 25.02 6.19 12.28
CA ALA A 461 26.16 5.30 12.32
C ALA A 461 27.48 5.97 11.87
N GLN A 462 27.39 7.21 11.39
CA GLN A 462 28.50 8.12 11.06
C GLN A 462 28.69 9.15 12.17
#